data_AF-A0A839PMF6-F1
#
_entry.id   AF-A0A839PMF6-F1
#
_cell.length_a   1.000
_cell.length_b   1.000
_cell.length_c   1.000
_cell.angle_alpha   90.00
_cell.angle_beta   90.00
_cell.angle_gamma   90.00
#
_symmetry.space_group_name_H-M   'P 1'
#
loop_
_entity.id
_entity.type
_entity.pdbx_description
1 polymer ?
#
loop_
_entity_poly.entity_id
_entity_poly.type
_entity_poly.pdbx_seq_one_letter_code
_entity_poly.pdbx_strand_id
1 'polypeptide(L)'
;MLNPLNGDIAFHLDDVVVNLKDRLRDVRHVIRSSRHDRRRTTMHLQSPAQLPEMLLGTAATFVDTALSVAETISISLISDDPQAHGRSRRIGSLKLYFAHSDGIRLFHRDMYYLTKEVLRRCGRNDVFIHEAAFADIYLRLMRDHKNVFDRAIAPDASTGDLARAGAALAIESVRRHPVRKLEPGSPLPAAVALQSDSEITIFSAIGLACALATTRTQDDALSATGLADAGADLLESAFLAVSAREERFIAAFASNAPESALAELFSLLIPHLP
;
A
#
# COMPACT_ATOMS: atom_id res chain seq x y z
N MET A 1 23.69 -21.58 25.22
CA MET A 1 22.85 -20.49 25.76
C MET A 1 23.11 -19.25 24.91
N LEU A 2 22.22 -18.95 23.96
CA LEU A 2 22.21 -17.71 23.19
C LEU A 2 20.76 -17.18 23.22
N ASN A 3 20.61 -15.93 23.65
CA ASN A 3 19.35 -15.24 23.96
C ASN A 3 18.43 -15.11 22.73
N PRO A 4 17.12 -15.46 22.81
CA PRO A 4 16.15 -15.21 21.73
C PRO A 4 15.32 -13.91 21.91
N LEU A 5 15.65 -13.03 22.86
CA LEU A 5 14.75 -11.93 23.28
C LEU A 5 14.86 -10.61 22.50
N ASN A 6 15.75 -10.48 21.51
CA ASN A 6 15.95 -9.21 20.79
C ASN A 6 15.08 -9.04 19.52
N GLY A 7 14.42 -10.10 19.03
CA GLY A 7 13.61 -10.02 17.80
C GLY A 7 12.24 -9.37 18.01
N ASP A 8 11.56 -9.72 19.11
CA ASP A 8 10.18 -9.28 19.36
C ASP A 8 10.08 -7.80 19.78
N ILE A 9 11.12 -7.26 20.43
CA ILE A 9 11.14 -5.86 20.87
C ILE A 9 11.37 -4.91 19.69
N ALA A 10 12.21 -5.30 18.72
CA ALA A 10 12.45 -4.52 17.51
C ALA A 10 11.18 -4.44 16.65
N PHE A 11 10.46 -5.56 16.49
CA PHE A 11 9.19 -5.61 15.76
C PHE A 11 8.11 -4.72 16.40
N HIS A 12 7.98 -4.76 17.73
CA HIS A 12 7.02 -3.92 18.45
C HIS A 12 7.33 -2.42 18.39
N LEU A 13 8.61 -2.05 18.39
CA LEU A 13 9.02 -0.64 18.29
C LEU A 13 8.77 -0.10 16.87
N ASP A 14 9.04 -0.91 15.85
CA ASP A 14 8.79 -0.59 14.45
C ASP A 14 7.30 -0.34 14.18
N ASP A 15 6.42 -1.18 14.73
CA ASP A 15 4.96 -1.00 14.60
C ASP A 15 4.47 0.29 15.26
N VAL A 16 5.03 0.65 16.42
CA VAL A 16 4.70 1.90 17.13
C VAL A 16 5.14 3.12 16.32
N VAL A 17 6.33 3.07 15.70
CA VAL A 17 6.86 4.14 14.87
C VAL A 17 6.03 4.33 13.60
N VAL A 18 5.64 3.23 12.93
CA VAL A 18 4.79 3.30 11.73
C VAL A 18 3.40 3.84 12.06
N ASN A 19 2.81 3.42 13.18
CA ASN A 19 1.51 3.94 13.64
C ASN A 19 1.60 5.45 13.95
N LEU A 20 2.66 5.89 14.64
CA LEU A 20 2.88 7.30 14.91
C LEU A 20 3.04 8.11 13.61
N LYS A 21 3.78 7.58 12.63
CA LYS A 21 3.92 8.19 11.30
C LYS A 21 2.57 8.30 10.58
N ASP A 22 1.73 7.27 10.66
CA ASP A 22 0.39 7.30 10.08
C ASP A 22 -0.48 8.38 10.75
N ARG A 23 -0.43 8.51 12.08
CA ARG A 23 -1.12 9.59 12.80
C ARG A 23 -0.61 10.98 12.42
N LEU A 24 0.70 11.15 12.25
CA LEU A 24 1.29 12.41 11.78
C LEU A 24 0.91 12.72 10.32
N ARG A 25 0.74 11.69 9.49
CA ARG A 25 0.24 11.81 8.12
C ARG A 25 -1.22 12.28 8.12
N ASP A 26 -2.08 11.73 8.99
CA ASP A 26 -3.47 12.16 9.17
C ASP A 26 -3.54 13.67 9.46
N VAL A 27 -2.78 14.13 10.45
CA VAL A 27 -2.72 15.54 10.88
C VAL A 27 -2.21 16.44 9.74
N ARG A 28 -1.16 16.04 9.03
CA ARG A 28 -0.62 16.80 7.90
C ARG A 28 -1.60 16.93 6.75
N HIS A 29 -2.38 15.88 6.47
CA HIS A 29 -3.40 15.92 5.43
C HIS A 29 -4.54 16.87 5.80
N VAL A 30 -4.98 16.91 7.06
CA VAL A 30 -5.98 17.87 7.57
C VAL A 30 -5.52 19.32 7.41
N ILE A 31 -4.25 19.60 7.73
CA ILE A 31 -3.68 20.95 7.57
C ILE A 31 -3.63 21.36 6.10
N ARG A 32 -3.33 20.41 5.20
CA ARG A 32 -3.30 20.69 3.75
C ARG A 32 -4.70 20.85 3.16
N SER A 33 -5.66 20.00 3.54
CA SER A 33 -7.04 20.08 3.06
C SER A 33 -7.71 21.37 3.54
N SER A 34 -7.53 21.75 4.82
CA SER A 34 -8.05 23.01 5.36
C SER A 34 -7.44 24.26 4.70
N ARG A 35 -6.17 24.22 4.27
CA ARG A 35 -5.55 25.30 3.47
C ARG A 35 -6.09 25.36 2.04
N HIS A 36 -6.41 24.22 1.43
CA HIS A 36 -7.07 24.18 0.12
C HIS A 36 -8.53 24.65 0.19
N ASP A 37 -9.24 24.28 1.26
CA ASP A 37 -10.61 24.73 1.51
C ASP A 37 -10.65 26.22 1.82
N ARG A 38 -9.68 26.74 2.60
CA ARG A 38 -9.49 28.19 2.80
C ARG A 38 -9.23 28.93 1.50
N ARG A 39 -8.44 28.37 0.57
CA ARG A 39 -8.22 28.97 -0.77
C ARG A 39 -9.48 28.98 -1.64
N ARG A 40 -10.40 28.02 -1.45
CA ARG A 40 -11.69 27.97 -2.15
C ARG A 40 -12.76 28.84 -1.49
N THR A 41 -12.75 28.97 -0.16
CA THR A 41 -13.65 29.85 0.60
C THR A 41 -13.19 31.31 0.61
N THR A 42 -11.94 31.63 0.29
CA THR A 42 -11.50 33.02 0.05
C THR A 42 -12.11 33.68 -1.19
N MET A 43 -12.96 32.98 -1.96
CA MET A 43 -13.81 33.61 -2.99
C MET A 43 -15.22 33.97 -2.50
N HIS A 44 -15.63 33.56 -1.30
CA HIS A 44 -16.92 33.96 -0.73
C HIS A 44 -16.84 34.25 0.78
N LEU A 45 -16.97 35.54 1.08
CA LEU A 45 -17.43 36.17 2.33
C LEU A 45 -16.47 36.31 3.54
N GLN A 46 -16.36 37.59 3.94
CA GLN A 46 -16.13 38.21 5.26
C GLN A 46 -16.65 37.35 6.44
N SER A 47 -16.07 37.26 7.65
CA SER A 47 -15.27 38.16 8.49
C SER A 47 -14.47 37.36 9.56
N PRO A 48 -13.47 37.93 10.26
CA PRO A 48 -12.62 37.22 11.21
C PRO A 48 -13.00 37.52 12.67
N ALA A 49 -13.57 36.55 13.39
CA ALA A 49 -13.57 36.58 14.86
C ALA A 49 -13.84 35.18 15.45
N GLN A 50 -13.01 34.81 16.43
CA GLN A 50 -13.16 33.72 17.39
C GLN A 50 -12.82 32.30 16.92
N LEU A 51 -11.51 31.99 16.93
CA LEU A 51 -11.01 30.66 17.27
C LEU A 51 -10.18 30.79 18.56
N PRO A 52 -10.34 29.92 19.58
CA PRO A 52 -9.64 30.06 20.85
C PRO A 52 -8.13 29.81 20.67
N GLU A 53 -7.34 30.88 20.78
CA GLU A 53 -5.87 30.88 20.65
C GLU A 53 -5.16 29.98 21.69
N MET A 54 -5.85 29.57 22.76
CA MET A 54 -5.33 28.62 23.75
C MET A 54 -5.18 27.18 23.26
N LEU A 55 -5.96 26.72 22.27
CA LEU A 55 -5.86 25.35 21.75
C LEU A 55 -4.74 25.18 20.71
N LEU A 56 -4.28 26.28 20.12
CA LEU A 56 -3.18 26.30 19.16
C LEU A 56 -1.82 26.31 19.86
N GLY A 57 -1.70 26.97 21.02
CA GLY A 57 -0.45 27.04 21.78
C GLY A 57 -0.01 25.69 22.37
N THR A 58 -0.92 24.97 23.04
CA THR A 58 -0.59 23.68 23.68
C THR A 58 -0.40 22.56 22.65
N ALA A 59 -1.11 22.60 21.53
CA ALA A 59 -0.92 21.68 20.41
C ALA A 59 0.42 21.94 19.70
N ALA A 60 0.82 23.20 19.51
CA ALA A 60 2.08 23.52 18.85
C ALA A 60 3.30 23.03 19.65
N THR A 61 3.33 23.21 20.97
CA THR A 61 4.49 22.81 21.80
C THR A 61 4.59 21.28 22.00
N PHE A 62 3.46 20.57 22.07
CA PHE A 62 3.45 19.10 22.06
C PHE A 62 3.82 18.54 20.68
N VAL A 63 3.37 19.17 19.60
CA VAL A 63 3.73 18.82 18.22
C VAL A 63 5.21 19.08 17.96
N ASP A 64 5.80 20.17 18.45
CA ASP A 64 7.24 20.47 18.29
C ASP A 64 8.12 19.52 19.10
N THR A 65 7.70 19.15 20.32
CA THR A 65 8.45 18.18 21.15
C THR A 65 8.33 16.77 20.59
N ALA A 66 7.14 16.39 20.08
CA ALA A 66 6.95 15.12 19.37
C ALA A 66 7.63 15.11 18.00
N LEU A 67 7.70 16.24 17.29
CA LEU A 67 8.45 16.42 16.05
C LEU A 67 9.95 16.35 16.30
N SER A 68 10.47 16.96 17.37
CA SER A 68 11.90 16.97 17.69
C SER A 68 12.39 15.60 18.17
N VAL A 69 11.55 14.87 18.92
CA VAL A 69 11.83 13.47 19.31
C VAL A 69 11.65 12.52 18.11
N ALA A 70 10.66 12.75 17.25
CA ALA A 70 10.50 11.99 16.00
C ALA A 70 11.59 12.30 14.98
N GLU A 71 12.14 13.51 14.93
CA GLU A 71 13.26 13.92 14.06
C GLU A 71 14.58 13.32 14.56
N THR A 72 14.81 13.32 15.87
CA THR A 72 16.01 12.71 16.48
C THR A 72 16.03 11.18 16.35
N ILE A 73 14.87 10.52 16.23
CA ILE A 73 14.77 9.06 16.10
C ILE A 73 14.55 8.60 14.63
N SER A 74 13.89 9.39 13.78
CA SER A 74 13.66 9.06 12.36
C SER A 74 14.92 9.15 11.49
N ILE A 75 15.93 9.92 11.91
CA ILE A 75 17.20 10.07 11.17
C ILE A 75 18.06 8.79 11.25
N SER A 76 17.82 7.88 12.22
CA SER A 76 18.59 6.63 12.35
C SER A 76 18.02 5.42 11.59
N LEU A 77 16.80 5.49 11.03
CA LEU A 77 16.12 4.29 10.48
C LEU A 77 15.59 4.46 9.04
N ILE A 78 15.62 5.66 8.48
CA ILE A 78 15.31 5.90 7.07
C ILE A 78 16.59 6.41 6.42
N SER A 79 17.25 5.55 5.65
CA SER A 79 18.43 5.90 4.86
C SER A 79 18.20 7.21 4.07
N ASP A 80 19.07 8.20 4.35
CA ASP A 80 19.19 9.50 3.71
C ASP A 80 19.73 9.41 2.26
N ASP A 81 18.97 8.79 1.35
CA ASP A 81 19.28 8.97 -0.08
C ASP A 81 18.03 9.15 -0.96
N PRO A 82 17.60 10.39 -1.21
CA PRO A 82 16.59 10.73 -2.21
C PRO A 82 16.92 10.22 -3.64
N GLN A 83 18.20 9.97 -3.96
CA GLN A 83 18.65 9.46 -5.26
C GLN A 83 18.62 7.91 -5.34
N ALA A 84 18.58 7.20 -4.22
CA ALA A 84 18.30 5.75 -4.20
C ALA A 84 16.85 5.43 -4.61
N HIS A 85 15.94 6.40 -4.50
CA HIS A 85 14.53 6.30 -4.91
C HIS A 85 14.33 6.27 -6.44
N GLY A 86 15.40 6.52 -7.20
CA GLY A 86 15.44 6.38 -8.66
C GLY A 86 15.81 4.97 -9.16
N ARG A 87 16.20 4.05 -8.28
CA ARG A 87 16.57 2.68 -8.67
C ARG A 87 15.33 1.82 -8.84
N SER A 88 14.80 1.86 -10.07
CA SER A 88 13.85 0.95 -10.70
C SER A 88 12.71 0.50 -9.79
N ARG A 89 11.57 1.18 -9.96
CA ARG A 89 10.25 0.90 -9.40
C ARG A 89 9.71 -0.45 -9.89
N ARG A 90 10.44 -1.52 -9.62
CA ARG A 90 10.14 -2.88 -10.07
C ARG A 90 9.09 -3.45 -9.14
N ILE A 91 8.08 -4.05 -9.74
CA ILE A 91 7.11 -4.87 -9.01
C ILE A 91 7.85 -6.10 -8.52
N GLY A 92 7.84 -6.35 -7.21
CA GLY A 92 8.40 -7.57 -6.66
C GLY A 92 7.51 -8.76 -7.00
N SER A 93 8.15 -9.88 -7.32
CA SER A 93 7.46 -11.16 -7.46
C SER A 93 6.98 -11.66 -6.10
N LEU A 94 6.00 -12.56 -6.10
CA LEU A 94 5.53 -13.24 -4.89
C LEU A 94 6.68 -13.98 -4.20
N LYS A 95 7.57 -14.58 -4.98
CA LYS A 95 8.79 -15.24 -4.45
C LYS A 95 9.69 -14.26 -3.68
N LEU A 96 9.84 -13.03 -4.15
CA LEU A 96 10.62 -12.02 -3.45
C LEU A 96 10.03 -11.68 -2.08
N TYR A 97 8.71 -11.57 -1.97
CA TYR A 97 8.05 -11.15 -0.73
C TYR A 97 7.90 -12.28 0.30
N PHE A 98 7.67 -13.50 -0.15
CA PHE A 98 7.27 -14.61 0.72
C PHE A 98 8.34 -15.68 0.92
N ALA A 99 9.42 -15.67 0.13
CA ALA A 99 10.52 -16.65 0.24
C ALA A 99 11.87 -16.03 0.65
N HIS A 100 12.06 -14.72 0.43
CA HIS A 100 13.32 -14.04 0.73
C HIS A 100 13.39 -13.63 2.21
N SER A 101 14.58 -13.66 2.82
CA SER A 101 14.77 -13.26 4.24
C SER A 101 14.34 -11.83 4.53
N ASP A 102 14.59 -10.93 3.60
CA ASP A 102 14.15 -9.52 3.63
C ASP A 102 12.74 -9.27 3.05
N GLY A 103 12.00 -10.35 2.73
CA GLY A 103 10.74 -10.29 1.98
C GLY A 103 9.67 -9.41 2.62
N ILE A 104 9.55 -9.45 3.96
CA ILE A 104 8.60 -8.61 4.70
C ILE A 104 8.90 -7.11 4.55
N ARG A 105 10.16 -6.70 4.69
CA ARG A 105 10.58 -5.30 4.55
C ARG A 105 10.34 -4.80 3.13
N LEU A 106 10.65 -5.65 2.14
CA LEU A 106 10.42 -5.36 0.73
C LEU A 106 8.92 -5.26 0.43
N PHE A 107 8.09 -6.16 0.96
CA PHE A 107 6.64 -6.12 0.81
C PHE A 107 6.05 -4.81 1.31
N HIS A 108 6.38 -4.40 2.55
CA HIS A 108 5.82 -3.18 3.15
C HIS A 108 6.17 -1.94 2.30
N ARG A 109 7.45 -1.81 1.94
CA ARG A 109 7.96 -0.71 1.12
C ARG A 109 7.27 -0.68 -0.23
N ASP A 110 7.25 -1.82 -0.93
CA ASP A 110 6.77 -1.88 -2.30
C ASP A 110 5.26 -1.70 -2.37
N MET A 111 4.48 -2.31 -1.46
CA MET A 111 3.03 -2.14 -1.40
C MET A 111 2.65 -0.66 -1.23
N TYR A 112 3.36 0.09 -0.38
CA TYR A 112 3.14 1.53 -0.24
C TYR A 112 3.37 2.28 -1.57
N TYR A 113 4.50 2.03 -2.25
CA TYR A 113 4.83 2.74 -3.50
C TYR A 113 3.97 2.32 -4.69
N LEU A 114 3.57 1.05 -4.78
CA LEU A 114 2.66 0.53 -5.79
C LEU A 114 1.26 1.13 -5.59
N THR A 115 0.75 1.15 -4.35
CA THR A 115 -0.54 1.78 -4.00
C THR A 115 -0.54 3.25 -4.39
N LYS A 116 0.52 3.99 -4.02
CA LYS A 116 0.68 5.41 -4.39
C LYS A 116 0.67 5.60 -5.91
N GLU A 117 1.26 4.68 -6.66
CA GLU A 117 1.32 4.75 -8.11
C GLU A 117 -0.03 4.52 -8.78
N VAL A 118 -0.78 3.51 -8.33
CA VAL A 118 -2.12 3.26 -8.87
C VAL A 118 -3.06 4.41 -8.51
N LEU A 119 -2.99 4.94 -7.28
CA LEU A 119 -3.76 6.13 -6.88
C LEU A 119 -3.49 7.35 -7.78
N ARG A 120 -2.22 7.57 -8.15
CA ARG A 120 -1.84 8.62 -9.11
C ARG A 120 -2.51 8.40 -10.47
N ARG A 121 -2.55 7.17 -10.97
CA ARG A 121 -3.23 6.82 -12.23
C ARG A 121 -4.75 7.01 -12.16
N CYS A 122 -5.35 6.74 -11.00
CA CYS A 122 -6.76 7.03 -10.74
C CYS A 122 -7.06 8.53 -10.55
N GLY A 123 -6.04 9.41 -10.63
CA GLY A 123 -6.21 10.86 -10.39
C GLY A 123 -6.55 11.22 -8.94
N ARG A 124 -6.32 10.32 -7.99
CA ARG A 124 -6.71 10.49 -6.58
C ARG A 124 -5.57 11.12 -5.78
N ASN A 125 -5.68 12.42 -5.55
CA ASN A 125 -4.77 13.19 -4.70
C ASN A 125 -5.41 13.57 -3.34
N ASP A 126 -6.66 13.19 -3.11
CA ASP A 126 -7.47 13.50 -1.93
C ASP A 126 -7.37 12.43 -0.82
N VAL A 127 -6.50 11.44 -1.00
CA VAL A 127 -6.35 10.28 -0.12
C VAL A 127 -4.93 10.15 0.41
N PHE A 128 -4.76 9.32 1.42
CA PHE A 128 -3.47 8.95 1.96
C PHE A 128 -3.43 7.47 2.33
N ILE A 129 -2.23 6.94 2.56
CA ILE A 129 -2.01 5.51 2.80
C ILE A 129 -1.57 5.33 4.25
N HIS A 130 -2.21 4.43 4.97
CA HIS A 130 -1.76 3.93 6.27
C HIS A 130 -0.79 2.77 6.06
N GLU A 131 0.47 2.98 6.40
CA GLU A 131 1.53 1.99 6.18
C GLU A 131 1.42 0.80 7.14
N ALA A 132 0.91 1.01 8.36
CA ALA A 132 0.71 -0.06 9.34
C ALA A 132 -0.21 -1.16 8.81
N ALA A 133 -1.16 -0.81 7.94
CA ALA A 133 -2.07 -1.79 7.34
C ALA A 133 -1.32 -2.84 6.49
N PHE A 134 -0.18 -2.52 5.88
CA PHE A 134 0.59 -3.50 5.10
C PHE A 134 1.28 -4.56 5.97
N ALA A 135 1.66 -4.21 7.20
CA ALA A 135 2.15 -5.19 8.17
C ALA A 135 1.06 -6.19 8.52
N ASP A 136 -0.13 -5.70 8.84
CA ASP A 136 -1.30 -6.53 9.13
C ASP A 136 -1.67 -7.43 7.94
N ILE A 137 -1.64 -6.90 6.71
CA ILE A 137 -1.89 -7.68 5.49
C ILE A 137 -0.87 -8.81 5.37
N TYR A 138 0.42 -8.52 5.52
CA TYR A 138 1.47 -9.54 5.39
C TYR A 138 1.29 -10.66 6.43
N LEU A 139 1.06 -10.30 7.69
CA LEU A 139 0.82 -11.28 8.76
C LEU A 139 -0.41 -12.14 8.50
N ARG A 140 -1.49 -11.56 7.97
CA ARG A 140 -2.71 -12.30 7.57
C ARG A 140 -2.43 -13.30 6.45
N LEU A 141 -1.73 -12.86 5.41
CA LEU A 141 -1.36 -13.72 4.28
C LEU A 141 -0.49 -14.90 4.75
N MET A 142 0.48 -14.65 5.63
CA MET A 142 1.34 -15.70 6.16
C MET A 142 0.64 -16.63 7.15
N ARG A 143 -0.41 -16.18 7.82
CA ARG A 143 -1.16 -16.99 8.78
C ARG A 143 -2.25 -17.82 8.10
N ASP A 144 -3.04 -17.19 7.23
CA ASP A 144 -4.28 -17.75 6.68
C ASP A 144 -4.07 -18.35 5.28
N HIS A 145 -3.06 -17.87 4.53
CA HIS A 145 -2.85 -18.22 3.12
C HIS A 145 -1.46 -18.82 2.84
N LYS A 146 -0.72 -19.24 3.87
CA LYS A 146 0.67 -19.70 3.72
C LYS A 146 0.84 -20.77 2.64
N ASN A 147 -0.03 -21.78 2.65
CA ASN A 147 -0.02 -22.87 1.70
C ASN A 147 -0.27 -22.40 0.25
N VAL A 148 -1.09 -21.37 0.06
CA VAL A 148 -1.35 -20.76 -1.25
C VAL A 148 -0.07 -20.12 -1.79
N PHE A 149 0.65 -19.35 -0.95
CA PHE A 149 1.91 -18.72 -1.34
C PHE A 149 3.03 -19.74 -1.52
N ASP A 150 3.17 -20.73 -0.63
CA ASP A 150 4.15 -21.82 -0.74
C ASP A 150 3.99 -22.56 -2.09
N ARG A 151 2.75 -22.82 -2.51
CA ARG A 151 2.46 -23.45 -3.80
C ARG A 151 2.78 -22.53 -4.98
N ALA A 152 2.44 -21.25 -4.89
CA ALA A 152 2.68 -20.27 -5.95
C ALA A 152 4.18 -19.98 -6.20
N ILE A 153 5.04 -20.17 -5.20
CA ILE A 153 6.50 -19.95 -5.33
C ILE A 153 7.27 -21.24 -5.67
N ALA A 154 6.57 -22.37 -5.77
CA ALA A 154 7.18 -23.65 -6.14
C ALA A 154 7.72 -23.60 -7.58
N PRO A 155 8.81 -24.34 -7.90
CA PRO A 155 9.40 -24.33 -9.24
C PRO A 155 8.44 -24.76 -10.37
N ASP A 156 7.44 -25.58 -10.04
CA ASP A 156 6.42 -26.10 -10.94
C ASP A 156 5.04 -25.43 -10.74
N ALA A 157 5.00 -24.22 -10.17
CA ALA A 157 3.77 -23.48 -9.95
C ALA A 157 3.02 -23.25 -11.27
N SER A 158 1.73 -23.58 -11.28
CA SER A 158 0.85 -23.33 -12.43
C SER A 158 0.36 -21.87 -12.45
N THR A 159 -0.14 -21.41 -13.60
CA THR A 159 -0.83 -20.10 -13.69
C THR A 159 -1.96 -19.98 -12.66
N GLY A 160 -2.68 -21.07 -12.39
CA GLY A 160 -3.74 -21.10 -11.38
C GLY A 160 -3.22 -20.94 -9.95
N ASP A 161 -1.99 -21.40 -9.65
CA ASP A 161 -1.36 -21.19 -8.34
C ASP A 161 -1.01 -19.72 -8.13
N LEU A 162 -0.42 -19.09 -9.15
CA LEU A 162 -0.08 -17.67 -9.14
C LEU A 162 -1.33 -16.79 -9.05
N ALA A 163 -2.38 -17.14 -9.79
CA ALA A 163 -3.65 -16.44 -9.76
C ALA A 163 -4.32 -16.49 -8.38
N ARG A 164 -4.31 -17.65 -7.72
CA ARG A 164 -4.83 -17.80 -6.35
C ARG A 164 -4.05 -16.95 -5.35
N ALA A 165 -2.72 -16.95 -5.42
CA ALA A 165 -1.89 -16.14 -4.54
C ALA A 165 -2.09 -14.63 -4.77
N GLY A 166 -2.15 -14.20 -6.04
CA GLY A 166 -2.46 -12.81 -6.38
C GLY A 166 -3.84 -12.39 -5.86
N ALA A 167 -4.86 -13.26 -6.00
CA ALA A 167 -6.21 -13.00 -5.54
C ALA A 167 -6.28 -12.88 -4.01
N ALA A 168 -5.59 -13.77 -3.27
CA ALA A 168 -5.50 -13.70 -1.82
C ALA A 168 -4.86 -12.37 -1.35
N LEU A 169 -3.77 -11.94 -2.00
CA LEU A 169 -3.14 -10.65 -1.74
C LEU A 169 -4.11 -9.48 -1.95
N ALA A 170 -4.83 -9.47 -3.07
CA ALA A 170 -5.79 -8.41 -3.37
C ALA A 170 -6.92 -8.37 -2.33
N ILE A 171 -7.48 -9.53 -1.96
CA ILE A 171 -8.59 -9.65 -1.02
C ILE A 171 -8.19 -9.19 0.38
N GLU A 172 -7.07 -9.66 0.91
CA GLU A 172 -6.61 -9.23 2.24
C GLU A 172 -6.28 -7.73 2.26
N SER A 173 -5.75 -7.20 1.16
CA SER A 173 -5.48 -5.76 1.05
C SER A 173 -6.76 -4.94 1.09
N VAL A 174 -7.79 -5.29 0.32
CA VAL A 174 -9.09 -4.61 0.34
C VAL A 174 -9.73 -4.71 1.73
N ARG A 175 -9.70 -5.88 2.38
CA ARG A 175 -10.27 -6.09 3.73
C ARG A 175 -9.64 -5.20 4.80
N ARG A 176 -8.40 -4.75 4.60
CA ARG A 176 -7.64 -3.95 5.57
C ARG A 176 -7.75 -2.45 5.33
N HIS A 177 -8.28 -2.06 4.17
CA HIS A 177 -8.52 -0.68 3.79
C HIS A 177 -7.30 0.25 4.02
N PRO A 178 -6.11 -0.08 3.49
CA PRO A 178 -4.90 0.72 3.72
C PRO A 178 -5.01 2.15 3.14
N VAL A 179 -5.97 2.43 2.24
CA VAL A 179 -6.20 3.77 1.71
C VAL A 179 -7.31 4.47 2.50
N ARG A 180 -7.00 5.68 2.96
CA ARG A 180 -7.88 6.48 3.79
C ARG A 180 -8.21 7.81 3.13
N LYS A 181 -9.42 8.27 3.40
CA LYS A 181 -9.89 9.62 3.09
C LYS A 181 -10.28 10.32 4.39
N LEU A 182 -10.07 11.62 4.45
CA LEU A 182 -10.56 12.40 5.59
C LEU A 182 -12.08 12.58 5.47
N GLU A 183 -12.81 12.33 6.56
CA GLU A 183 -14.25 12.55 6.60
C GLU A 183 -14.56 14.06 6.51
N PRO A 184 -15.29 14.53 5.49
CA PRO A 184 -15.69 15.93 5.41
C PRO A 184 -16.76 16.22 6.48
N GLY A 185 -16.52 17.23 7.31
CA GLY A 185 -17.52 17.73 8.27
C GLY A 185 -17.51 17.07 9.65
N SER A 186 -16.58 16.14 9.92
CA SER A 186 -16.41 15.61 11.28
C SER A 186 -15.72 16.63 12.20
N PRO A 187 -16.23 16.86 13.43
CA PRO A 187 -15.61 17.78 14.40
C PRO A 187 -14.26 17.29 14.92
N LEU A 188 -13.90 16.03 14.68
CA LEU A 188 -12.59 15.44 14.96
C LEU A 188 -12.00 14.83 13.68
N PRO A 189 -10.67 14.84 13.49
CA PRO A 189 -10.03 14.19 12.34
C PRO A 189 -10.29 12.67 12.36
N ALA A 190 -11.34 12.23 11.66
CA ALA A 190 -11.63 10.82 11.43
C ALA A 190 -11.22 10.45 10.01
N ALA A 191 -10.27 9.53 9.91
CA ALA A 191 -9.91 8.88 8.66
C ALA A 191 -10.90 7.75 8.40
N VAL A 192 -11.61 7.80 7.27
CA VAL A 192 -12.49 6.73 6.83
C VAL A 192 -11.81 5.92 5.73
N ALA A 193 -12.16 4.64 5.63
CA ALA A 193 -11.76 3.81 4.49
C ALA A 193 -12.20 4.47 3.18
N LEU A 194 -11.38 4.31 2.15
CA LEU A 194 -11.82 4.63 0.79
C LEU A 194 -13.00 3.72 0.40
N GLN A 195 -13.84 4.17 -0.54
CA GLN A 195 -14.91 3.33 -1.09
C GLN A 195 -14.33 2.01 -1.62
N SER A 196 -14.99 0.91 -1.25
CA SER A 196 -14.50 -0.46 -1.50
C SER A 196 -14.20 -0.71 -2.99
N ASP A 197 -15.01 -0.19 -3.90
CA ASP A 197 -14.83 -0.38 -5.35
C ASP A 197 -13.49 0.19 -5.85
N SER A 198 -13.09 1.37 -5.35
CA SER A 198 -11.78 1.96 -5.70
C SER A 198 -10.63 1.10 -5.19
N GLU A 199 -10.74 0.58 -3.96
CA GLU A 199 -9.71 -0.30 -3.41
C GLU A 199 -9.67 -1.67 -4.10
N ILE A 200 -10.82 -2.20 -4.54
CA ILE A 200 -10.89 -3.40 -5.37
C ILE A 200 -10.06 -3.22 -6.63
N THR A 201 -10.25 -2.12 -7.36
CA THR A 201 -9.47 -1.82 -8.57
C THR A 201 -7.97 -1.67 -8.25
N ILE A 202 -7.63 -0.93 -7.19
CA ILE A 202 -6.23 -0.71 -6.79
C ILE A 202 -5.52 -2.02 -6.44
N PHE A 203 -6.09 -2.81 -5.54
CA PHE A 203 -5.43 -3.99 -5.00
C PHE A 203 -5.56 -5.21 -5.92
N SER A 204 -6.58 -5.27 -6.78
CA SER A 204 -6.62 -6.26 -7.86
C SER A 204 -5.52 -5.99 -8.89
N ALA A 205 -5.27 -4.73 -9.24
CA ALA A 205 -4.17 -4.38 -10.14
C ALA A 205 -2.80 -4.75 -9.56
N ILE A 206 -2.58 -4.44 -8.27
CA ILE A 206 -1.33 -4.80 -7.57
C ILE A 206 -1.17 -6.32 -7.46
N GLY A 207 -2.21 -7.03 -7.03
CA GLY A 207 -2.19 -8.49 -6.89
C GLY A 207 -1.91 -9.20 -8.22
N LEU A 208 -2.56 -8.76 -9.31
CA LEU A 208 -2.33 -9.28 -10.66
C LEU A 208 -0.90 -8.98 -11.12
N ALA A 209 -0.40 -7.77 -10.89
CA ALA A 209 0.94 -7.40 -11.30
C ALA A 209 2.03 -8.18 -10.55
N CYS A 210 1.83 -8.48 -9.26
CA CYS A 210 2.73 -9.36 -8.51
C CYS A 210 2.70 -10.80 -9.04
N ALA A 211 1.53 -11.32 -9.44
CA ALA A 211 1.42 -12.63 -10.09
C ALA A 211 2.17 -12.65 -11.43
N LEU A 212 2.01 -11.62 -12.27
CA LEU A 212 2.77 -11.45 -13.52
C LEU A 212 4.28 -11.32 -13.30
N ALA A 213 4.70 -10.58 -12.27
CA ALA A 213 6.11 -10.48 -11.92
C ALA A 213 6.70 -11.83 -11.48
N THR A 214 5.87 -12.80 -11.10
CA THR A 214 6.28 -14.14 -10.68
C THR A 214 6.36 -15.13 -11.85
N THR A 215 5.61 -14.92 -12.94
CA THR A 215 5.73 -15.76 -14.15
C THR A 215 7.05 -15.53 -14.87
N ARG A 216 7.65 -14.34 -14.73
CA ARG A 216 8.94 -14.02 -15.33
C ARG A 216 10.07 -14.72 -14.58
N THR A 217 10.78 -15.61 -15.27
CA THR A 217 11.96 -16.30 -14.75
C THR A 217 13.03 -15.30 -14.34
N GLN A 218 13.70 -15.56 -13.22
CA GLN A 218 14.72 -14.68 -12.65
C GLN A 218 15.93 -14.48 -13.60
N ASP A 219 16.14 -15.41 -14.56
CA ASP A 219 17.16 -15.32 -15.61
C ASP A 219 16.86 -14.25 -16.68
N ASP A 220 15.59 -14.02 -17.04
CA ASP A 220 15.23 -12.93 -17.98
C ASP A 220 15.46 -11.53 -17.36
N ALA A 221 15.49 -11.45 -16.03
CA ALA A 221 15.75 -10.21 -15.31
C ALA A 221 17.25 -9.84 -15.23
N LEU A 222 18.16 -10.80 -15.47
CA LEU A 222 19.61 -10.61 -15.45
C LEU A 222 20.20 -10.38 -16.85
N SER A 223 19.53 -10.84 -17.92
CA SER A 223 20.03 -10.73 -19.31
C SER A 223 19.68 -9.42 -20.04
N ALA A 224 18.89 -8.53 -19.45
CA ALA A 224 18.46 -7.33 -20.15
C ALA A 224 18.96 -6.05 -19.47
N THR A 225 20.10 -5.58 -19.96
CA THR A 225 20.70 -4.25 -19.72
C THR A 225 19.85 -3.08 -20.24
N GLY A 226 18.57 -3.29 -20.56
CA GLY A 226 17.61 -2.28 -21.00
C GLY A 226 16.34 -2.10 -20.12
N LEU A 227 16.16 -2.87 -19.04
CA LEU A 227 14.89 -2.92 -18.28
C LEU A 227 14.78 -1.88 -17.15
N ALA A 228 14.87 -0.59 -17.48
CA ALA A 228 14.28 0.43 -16.62
C ALA A 228 12.73 0.46 -16.77
N ASP A 229 12.20 0.03 -17.93
CA ASP A 229 10.77 0.12 -18.29
C ASP A 229 9.92 -1.13 -17.95
N ALA A 230 10.50 -2.32 -17.92
CA ALA A 230 9.70 -3.57 -17.91
C ALA A 230 8.87 -3.83 -16.64
N GLY A 231 9.19 -3.17 -15.53
CA GLY A 231 8.39 -3.21 -14.30
C GLY A 231 7.26 -2.17 -14.27
N ALA A 232 7.41 -1.06 -15.00
CA ALA A 232 6.35 -0.08 -15.18
C ALA A 232 5.24 -0.66 -16.09
N ASP A 233 5.63 -1.42 -17.11
CA ASP A 233 4.73 -2.10 -18.05
C ASP A 233 3.78 -3.09 -17.37
N LEU A 234 4.26 -3.83 -16.35
CA LEU A 234 3.45 -4.84 -15.66
C LEU A 234 2.31 -4.23 -14.84
N LEU A 235 2.62 -3.19 -14.07
CA LEU A 235 1.61 -2.53 -13.22
C LEU A 235 0.60 -1.80 -14.08
N GLU A 236 1.07 -1.18 -15.16
CA GLU A 236 0.22 -0.50 -16.13
C GLU A 236 -0.69 -1.48 -16.86
N SER A 237 -0.15 -2.59 -17.37
CA SER A 237 -0.94 -3.63 -18.03
C SER A 237 -1.98 -4.24 -17.10
N ALA A 238 -1.61 -4.58 -15.87
CA ALA A 238 -2.53 -5.07 -14.86
C ALA A 238 -3.62 -4.04 -14.52
N PHE A 239 -3.23 -2.77 -14.34
CA PHE A 239 -4.17 -1.69 -14.06
C PHE A 239 -5.18 -1.49 -15.20
N LEU A 240 -4.72 -1.46 -16.46
CA LEU A 240 -5.60 -1.33 -17.62
C LEU A 240 -6.54 -2.54 -17.76
N ALA A 241 -6.02 -3.76 -17.54
CA ALA A 241 -6.81 -4.99 -17.64
C ALA A 241 -7.93 -5.07 -16.60
N VAL A 242 -7.63 -4.68 -15.35
CA VAL A 242 -8.59 -4.60 -14.24
C VAL A 242 -9.59 -3.48 -14.49
N SER A 243 -9.12 -2.27 -14.82
CA SER A 243 -10.00 -1.10 -15.05
C SER A 243 -10.98 -1.33 -16.19
N ALA A 244 -10.56 -1.97 -17.29
CA ALA A 244 -11.44 -2.33 -18.39
C ALA A 244 -12.53 -3.37 -18.02
N ARG A 245 -12.43 -3.98 -16.84
CA ARG A 245 -13.31 -5.05 -16.36
C ARG A 245 -13.81 -4.80 -14.94
N GLU A 246 -13.82 -3.54 -14.49
CA GLU A 246 -14.10 -3.14 -13.10
C GLU A 246 -15.36 -3.81 -12.54
N GLU A 247 -16.47 -3.81 -13.28
CA GLU A 247 -17.72 -4.46 -12.87
C GLU A 247 -17.57 -5.96 -12.56
N ARG A 248 -16.73 -6.68 -13.33
CA ARG A 248 -16.48 -8.11 -13.09
C ARG A 248 -15.66 -8.34 -11.83
N PHE A 249 -14.70 -7.44 -11.55
CA PHE A 249 -13.91 -7.50 -10.32
C PHE A 249 -14.78 -7.19 -9.10
N ILE A 250 -15.62 -6.16 -9.15
CA ILE A 250 -16.58 -5.85 -8.09
C ILE A 250 -17.52 -7.04 -7.86
N ALA A 251 -18.07 -7.63 -8.93
CA ALA A 251 -18.93 -8.81 -8.83
C ALA A 251 -18.21 -10.02 -8.21
N ALA A 252 -16.93 -10.24 -8.55
CA ALA A 252 -16.13 -11.32 -7.97
C ALA A 252 -15.97 -11.14 -6.45
N PHE A 253 -15.67 -9.91 -5.99
CA PHE A 253 -15.57 -9.58 -4.57
C PHE A 253 -16.91 -9.73 -3.82
N ALA A 254 -18.04 -9.46 -4.49
CA ALA A 254 -19.38 -9.61 -3.92
C ALA A 254 -19.90 -11.07 -3.95
N SER A 255 -19.19 -11.99 -4.60
CA SER A 255 -19.62 -13.38 -4.73
C SER A 255 -19.52 -14.16 -3.40
N ASN A 256 -20.20 -15.31 -3.33
CA ASN A 256 -20.12 -16.19 -2.15
C ASN A 256 -18.73 -16.82 -1.94
N ALA A 257 -17.87 -16.80 -2.96
CA ALA A 257 -16.52 -17.38 -2.94
C ALA A 257 -15.53 -16.44 -3.63
N PRO A 258 -15.23 -15.27 -3.03
CA PRO A 258 -14.50 -14.20 -3.68
C PRO A 258 -13.08 -14.60 -4.09
N GLU A 259 -12.42 -15.44 -3.30
CA GLU A 259 -11.07 -15.95 -3.61
C GLU A 259 -11.06 -16.79 -4.88
N SER A 260 -12.04 -17.68 -5.07
CA SER A 260 -12.15 -18.50 -6.29
C SER A 260 -12.50 -17.65 -7.50
N ALA A 261 -13.52 -16.80 -7.37
CA ALA A 261 -13.98 -15.95 -8.47
C ALA A 261 -12.90 -14.99 -8.96
N LEU A 262 -12.13 -14.40 -8.04
CA LEU A 262 -11.03 -13.50 -8.39
C LEU A 262 -9.84 -14.28 -9.00
N ALA A 263 -9.52 -15.45 -8.46
CA ALA A 263 -8.46 -16.30 -9.01
C ALA A 263 -8.79 -16.78 -10.44
N GLU A 264 -10.05 -17.03 -10.77
CA GLU A 264 -10.49 -17.34 -12.14
C GLU A 264 -10.24 -16.18 -13.10
N LEU A 265 -10.61 -14.95 -12.71
CA LEU A 265 -10.32 -13.75 -13.50
C LEU A 265 -8.81 -13.56 -13.71
N PHE A 266 -8.01 -13.74 -12.67
CA PHE A 266 -6.56 -13.64 -12.78
C PHE A 266 -5.98 -14.74 -13.68
N SER A 267 -6.45 -15.99 -13.54
CA SER A 267 -5.99 -17.12 -14.38
C SER A 267 -6.27 -16.89 -15.86
N LEU A 268 -7.38 -16.21 -16.19
CA LEU A 268 -7.71 -15.82 -17.56
C LEU A 268 -6.83 -14.70 -18.08
N LEU A 269 -6.41 -13.76 -17.22
CA LEU A 269 -5.64 -12.58 -17.64
C LEU A 269 -4.14 -12.85 -17.74
N ILE A 270 -3.57 -13.61 -16.80
CA ILE A 270 -2.12 -13.82 -16.70
C ILE A 270 -1.47 -14.28 -18.03
N PRO A 271 -2.03 -15.24 -18.79
CA PRO A 271 -1.43 -15.70 -20.06
C PRO A 271 -1.41 -14.66 -21.19
N HIS A 272 -2.17 -13.57 -21.06
CA HIS A 272 -2.38 -12.59 -22.13
C HIS A 272 -1.78 -11.22 -21.84
N LEU A 273 -1.19 -11.04 -20.67
CA LEU A 273 -0.51 -9.82 -20.26
C LEU A 273 1.02 -9.99 -20.40
N PRO A 274 1.76 -8.90 -20.66
CA PRO A 274 3.20 -8.96 -20.94
C PRO A 274 4.05 -9.46 -19.77
#